data_AF-A0A7W1ZVZ7-F1
#
_entry.id   AF-A0A7W1ZVZ7-F1
#
_cell.length_a   1.000
_cell.length_b   1.000
_cell.length_c   1.000
_cell.angle_alpha   90.00
_cell.angle_beta   90.00
_cell.angle_gamma   90.00
#
_symmetry.space_group_name_H-M   'P 1'
#
loop_
_entity.id
_entity.type
_entity.pdbx_description
1 polymer ?
#
loop_
_entity_poly.entity_id
_entity_poly.type
_entity_poly.pdbx_seq_one_letter_code
_entity_poly.pdbx_strand_id
1 'polypeptide(L)'
;DKKILLTWMPVKGGVSHYVLERSLDGRTFEEQGLFFTGDWESEAEYTYLEKLHRPNAGPLFYRLRVVGVDGSVIYTPVTILNAAVAVN
;
A
#
# COMPACT_ATOMS: atom_id res chain seq x y z
N ASP A 1 11.40 15.04 -8.56
CA ASP A 1 10.97 13.81 -7.85
C ASP A 1 9.49 13.56 -8.02
N LYS A 2 9.11 12.31 -8.32
CA LYS A 2 7.70 11.92 -8.39
C LYS A 2 7.23 11.51 -7.00
N LYS A 3 6.04 12.00 -6.63
CA LYS A 3 5.38 11.65 -5.37
C LYS A 3 4.14 10.82 -5.67
N ILE A 4 3.92 9.78 -4.89
CA ILE A 4 2.71 8.96 -4.95
C ILE A 4 2.02 9.06 -3.60
N LEU A 5 0.75 9.43 -3.61
CA LEU A 5 -0.11 9.40 -2.44
C LEU A 5 -0.98 8.15 -2.52
N LEU A 6 -0.81 7.26 -1.56
CA LEU A 6 -1.66 6.08 -1.40
C LEU A 6 -2.59 6.36 -0.22
N THR A 7 -3.88 6.16 -0.43
CA THR A 7 -4.87 6.21 0.64
C THR A 7 -5.74 4.97 0.62
N TRP A 8 -6.24 4.59 1.80
CA TRP A 8 -7.19 3.51 1.95
C TRP A 8 -8.07 3.71 3.17
N MET A 9 -9.28 3.18 3.07
CA MET A 9 -10.23 3.16 4.19
C MET A 9 -9.91 1.99 5.12
N PRO A 10 -10.21 2.13 6.43
CA PRO A 10 -10.12 0.99 7.34
C PRO A 10 -11.01 -0.16 6.87
N VAL A 11 -10.49 -1.37 6.95
CA VAL A 11 -11.29 -2.59 6.78
C VAL A 11 -12.10 -2.81 8.05
N LYS A 12 -13.40 -3.06 7.87
CA LYS A 12 -14.31 -3.32 8.99
C LYS A 12 -13.91 -4.58 9.76
N GLY A 13 -13.89 -4.47 11.10
CA GLY A 13 -13.71 -5.60 12.01
C GLY A 13 -12.36 -5.60 12.72
N GLY A 14 -11.95 -6.78 13.21
CA GLY A 14 -10.75 -6.95 14.01
C GLY A 14 -9.47 -7.00 13.19
N VAL A 15 -9.01 -5.84 12.71
CA VAL A 15 -7.67 -5.69 12.12
C VAL A 15 -6.68 -5.35 13.22
N SER A 16 -5.48 -5.92 13.15
CA SER A 16 -4.35 -5.57 14.02
C SER A 16 -3.47 -4.50 13.38
N HIS A 17 -3.11 -4.70 12.11
CA HIS A 17 -2.30 -3.78 11.35
C HIS A 17 -2.41 -4.05 9.84
N TYR A 18 -2.03 -3.04 9.07
CA TYR A 18 -1.77 -3.15 7.64
C TYR A 18 -0.28 -3.17 7.40
N VAL A 19 0.15 -3.98 6.43
CA VAL A 19 1.47 -3.87 5.81
C VAL A 19 1.26 -3.41 4.37
N LEU A 20 1.79 -2.23 4.03
CA LEU A 20 1.83 -1.75 2.67
C LEU A 20 2.97 -2.46 1.94
N GLU A 21 2.62 -3.18 0.87
CA GLU A 21 3.60 -3.88 0.06
C GLU A 21 3.66 -3.28 -1.35
N ARG A 22 4.87 -3.23 -1.92
CA ARG A 22 5.13 -2.78 -3.28
C ARG A 22 5.89 -3.82 -4.07
N SER A 23 5.58 -3.92 -5.35
CA SER A 23 6.32 -4.72 -6.32
C SER A 23 6.72 -3.88 -7.53
N LEU A 24 7.86 -4.22 -8.15
CA LEU A 24 8.34 -3.65 -9.41
C LEU A 24 8.11 -4.59 -10.61
N ASP A 25 7.78 -5.87 -10.35
CA ASP A 25 7.59 -6.92 -11.36
C ASP A 25 6.16 -7.50 -11.35
N GLY A 26 5.33 -7.06 -10.42
CA GLY A 26 3.97 -7.56 -10.19
C GLY A 26 3.91 -8.96 -9.56
N ARG A 27 5.04 -9.52 -9.12
CA ARG A 27 5.18 -10.89 -8.62
C ARG A 27 5.76 -10.92 -7.21
N THR A 28 6.87 -10.21 -7.01
CA THR A 28 7.60 -10.16 -5.75
C THR A 28 7.25 -8.85 -5.04
N PHE A 29 6.65 -8.96 -3.86
CA PHE A 29 6.16 -7.83 -3.08
C PHE A 29 7.03 -7.65 -1.83
N GLU A 30 7.49 -6.42 -1.63
CA GLU A 30 8.34 -6.01 -0.50
C GLU A 30 7.60 -5.02 0.39
N GLU A 31 7.79 -5.14 1.71
CA GLU A 31 7.18 -4.25 2.69
C GLU A 31 7.74 -2.82 2.57
N GLN A 32 6.85 -1.84 2.48
CA GLN A 32 7.18 -0.41 2.42
C GLN A 32 6.77 0.34 3.69
N GLY A 33 5.89 -0.23 4.50
CA GLY A 33 5.45 0.36 5.76
C GLY A 33 4.46 -0.52 6.52
N LEU A 34 4.42 -0.32 7.83
CA LEU A 34 3.50 -0.97 8.76
C LEU A 34 2.64 0.09 9.45
N PHE A 35 1.33 -0.16 9.52
CA PHE A 35 0.33 0.79 10.02
C PHE A 35 -0.57 0.07 11.03
N PHE A 36 -0.39 0.37 12.32
CA PHE A 36 -1.25 -0.16 13.38
C PHE A 36 -2.63 0.47 13.34
N THR A 37 -3.64 -0.32 13.68
CA THR A 37 -5.03 0.11 13.69
C THR A 37 -5.54 0.44 15.08
N GLY A 38 -6.40 1.45 15.16
CA GLY A 38 -7.29 1.74 16.27
C GLY A 38 -8.70 1.21 16.01
N ASP A 39 -9.72 1.97 16.41
CA ASP A 39 -11.12 1.62 16.16
C ASP A 39 -11.54 2.01 14.74
N TRP A 40 -11.84 0.99 13.92
CA TRP A 40 -12.24 1.15 12.52
C TRP A 40 -13.52 1.99 12.35
N GLU A 41 -14.39 2.10 13.35
CA GLU A 41 -15.59 2.95 13.28
C GLU A 41 -15.26 4.45 13.36
N SER A 42 -14.15 4.78 14.00
CA SER A 42 -13.71 6.16 14.24
C SER A 42 -12.59 6.62 13.30
N GLU A 43 -11.89 5.67 12.66
CA GLU A 43 -10.82 5.97 11.74
C GLU A 43 -11.37 6.39 10.37
N ALA A 44 -11.00 7.59 9.95
CA ALA A 44 -11.50 8.14 8.69
C ALA A 44 -10.77 7.55 7.48
N GLU A 45 -9.43 7.55 7.47
CA GLU A 45 -8.61 7.15 6.33
C GLU A 45 -7.14 7.00 6.74
N TYR A 46 -6.42 6.10 6.07
CA TYR A 46 -4.97 5.97 6.18
C TYR A 46 -4.28 6.56 4.96
N THR A 47 -3.09 7.12 5.15
CA THR A 47 -2.34 7.78 4.08
C THR A 47 -0.85 7.45 4.14
N TYR A 48 -0.26 7.20 2.97
CA TYR A 48 1.18 7.06 2.80
C TYR A 48 1.68 7.89 1.62
N LEU A 49 2.67 8.76 1.88
CA LEU A 49 3.34 9.54 0.85
C LEU A 49 4.66 8.88 0.47
N GLU A 50 4.70 8.28 -0.70
CA GLU A 50 5.92 7.73 -1.25
C GLU A 50 6.70 8.80 -2.02
N LYS A 51 8.00 8.92 -1.70
CA LYS A 51 8.95 9.73 -2.46
C LYS A 51 9.80 8.80 -3.32
N LEU A 52 9.58 8.83 -4.62
CA LEU A 52 10.40 8.07 -5.56
C LEU A 52 11.69 8.85 -5.84
N HIS A 53 12.79 8.34 -5.30
CA HIS A 53 14.12 8.94 -5.43
C HIS A 53 14.74 8.69 -6.82
N ARG A 54 14.19 7.74 -7.58
CA ARG A 54 14.54 7.49 -8.98
C ARG A 54 13.26 7.37 -9.80
N PRO A 55 13.24 7.86 -11.06
CA PRO A 55 12.14 7.54 -11.96
C PRO A 55 12.14 6.03 -12.19
N ASN A 56 11.12 5.34 -11.66
CA ASN A 56 10.89 3.95 -12.02
C ASN A 56 10.45 3.91 -13.49
N ALA A 57 11.15 3.12 -14.30
CA ALA A 57 10.91 3.04 -15.74
C ALA A 57 9.68 2.17 -16.11
N GLY A 58 8.99 1.62 -15.11
CA GLY A 58 7.88 0.67 -15.28
C GLY A 58 6.76 0.88 -14.26
N PRO A 59 5.65 0.12 -14.42
CA PRO A 59 4.53 0.19 -13.49
C PRO A 59 4.96 -0.16 -12.07
N LEU A 60 4.27 0.46 -11.11
CA LEU A 60 4.38 0.15 -9.69
C LEU A 60 3.12 -0.56 -9.25
N PHE A 61 3.29 -1.64 -8.50
CA PHE A 61 2.21 -2.49 -8.03
C PHE A 61 2.14 -2.37 -6.52
N TYR A 62 0.97 -2.06 -5.98
CA TYR A 62 0.76 -1.92 -4.55
C TYR A 62 -0.38 -2.81 -4.09
N ARG A 63 -0.27 -3.34 -2.87
CA ARG A 63 -1.37 -3.98 -2.17
C ARG A 63 -1.18 -3.79 -0.67
N LEU A 64 -2.26 -3.98 0.07
CA LEU A 64 -2.19 -4.13 1.51
C LEU A 64 -2.22 -5.62 1.84
N ARG A 65 -1.31 -6.03 2.71
CA ARG A 65 -1.49 -7.22 3.53
C ARG A 65 -2.21 -6.79 4.81
N VAL A 66 -3.43 -7.27 5.00
CA VAL A 66 -4.27 -7.01 6.17
C VAL A 66 -4.06 -8.16 7.15
N VAL A 67 -3.61 -7.84 8.35
CA VAL A 67 -3.39 -8.82 9.42
C VAL A 67 -4.46 -8.64 10.48
N GLY A 68 -5.25 -9.67 10.71
CA GLY A 68 -6.30 -9.69 11.73
C GLY A 68 -5.72 -9.81 13.14
N VAL A 69 -6.49 -9.41 14.15
CA VAL A 69 -6.14 -9.60 15.58
C VAL A 69 -6.01 -11.07 15.98
N ASP A 70 -6.64 -11.96 15.20
CA ASP A 70 -6.55 -13.42 15.33
C ASP A 70 -5.37 -14.03 14.55
N GLY A 71 -4.56 -13.20 13.88
CA GLY A 71 -3.43 -13.62 13.04
C GLY A 71 -3.81 -14.03 11.62
N SER A 72 -5.10 -13.92 11.23
CA SER A 72 -5.51 -14.14 9.85
C SER A 72 -4.85 -13.14 8.90
N VAL A 73 -4.64 -13.55 7.64
CA VAL A 73 -3.99 -12.71 6.61
C VAL A 73 -4.83 -12.68 5.36
N ILE A 74 -5.15 -11.47 4.89
CA ILE A 74 -5.84 -11.21 3.62
C ILE A 74 -5.03 -10.19 2.82
N TYR A 75 -5.03 -10.34 1.50
CA TYR A 75 -4.43 -9.36 0.60
C TYR A 75 -5.51 -8.61 -0.17
N THR A 76 -5.36 -7.30 -0.31
CA THR A 76 -6.22 -6.51 -1.20
C THR A 76 -5.91 -6.82 -2.67
N PRO A 77 -6.83 -6.48 -3.61
CA PRO A 77 -6.46 -6.39 -5.01
C PRO A 77 -5.23 -5.51 -5.22
N VAL A 78 -4.48 -5.81 -6.28
CA VAL A 78 -3.28 -5.04 -6.64
C VAL A 78 -3.68 -3.77 -7.38
N THR A 79 -3.26 -2.62 -6.85
CA THR A 79 -3.36 -1.33 -7.53
C THR A 79 -2.12 -1.12 -8.38
N ILE A 80 -2.31 -0.84 -9.67
CA ILE A 80 -1.23 -0.60 -10.62
C ILE A 80 -1.16 0.90 -10.91
N LEU A 81 0.01 1.50 -10.67
CA LEU A 81 0.30 2.88 -11.00
C LEU A 81 1.38 2.93 -12.07
N ASN A 82 1.02 3.46 -13.24
CA ASN A 82 1.99 3.67 -14.30
C ASN A 82 2.91 4.83 -13.88
N ALA A 83 4.18 4.51 -13.61
CA ALA A 83 5.19 5.53 -13.54
C ALA A 83 5.38 6.07 -14.96
N ALA A 84 4.71 7.19 -15.28
CA ALA A 84 4.88 7.86 -16.57
C ALA A 84 6.36 7.90 -16.96
N VAL A 85 6.69 7.27 -18.09
CA VAL A 85 7.99 7.42 -18.74
C VAL A 85 8.07 8.90 -19.12
N ALA A 86 9.04 9.62 -18.56
CA ALA A 86 9.43 10.90 -19.15
C ALA A 86 10.04 10.56 -20.51
N VAL A 87 9.25 10.71 -21.57
CA VAL A 87 9.75 10.65 -22.93
C VAL A 87 10.48 11.98 -23.15
N ASN A 88 11.82 11.92 -23.23
CA ASN A 88 12.63 13.06 -23.67
C ASN A 88 12.55 13.20 -25.18
#